data_AF-A0A2K4ZNJ5-F1
#
_entry.id   AF-A0A2K4ZNJ5-F1
#
_cell.length_a   1.000
_cell.length_b   1.000
_cell.length_c   1.000
_cell.angle_alpha   90.00
_cell.angle_beta   90.00
_cell.angle_gamma   90.00
#
_symmetry.space_group_name_H-M   'P 1'
#
loop_
_entity.id
_entity.type
_entity.pdbx_description
1 polymer ?
#
loop_
_entity_poly.entity_id
_entity_poly.type
_entity_poly.pdbx_seq_one_letter_code
_entity_poly.pdbx_strand_id
1 'polypeptide(L)'
;MKKKKCLLVIVLILVCVITSICANFFINNKNDEKIPLNHLINAINNRDVSEIPKAFHEYCSLSVEQNISEEKFENYINGISEDFGGDFQISYKIIHMSSMSKEDIEMYEDNARNIYSNYPYFSNGGTIKFDNIYNITTEMTIKGKYQEGKGNVEFTVVKIDNKYYFLHIPNQMMSVFIDY
;
A
#
# COMPACT_ATOMS: atom_id res chain seq x y z
N MET A 1 35.89 1.72 42.49
CA MET A 1 35.49 0.59 41.60
C MET A 1 33.98 0.45 41.37
N LYS A 2 33.07 0.79 42.31
CA LYS A 2 31.61 0.59 42.16
C LYS A 2 30.96 1.40 41.03
N LYS A 3 31.34 2.67 40.82
CA LYS A 3 30.78 3.54 39.76
C LYS A 3 31.05 3.04 38.33
N LYS A 4 32.27 2.52 38.07
CA LYS A 4 32.64 1.96 36.75
C LYS A 4 31.87 0.68 36.41
N LYS A 5 31.60 -0.18 37.41
CA LYS A 5 30.77 -1.39 37.23
C LYS A 5 29.30 -1.06 36.96
N CYS A 6 28.75 -0.05 37.62
CA CYS A 6 27.38 0.42 37.39
C CYS A 6 27.20 0.99 35.96
N LEU A 7 28.15 1.81 35.50
CA LEU A 7 28.13 2.38 34.15
C LEU A 7 28.18 1.29 33.06
N LEU A 8 28.97 0.23 33.28
CA LEU A 8 29.10 -0.88 32.34
C LEU A 8 27.78 -1.68 32.23
N VAL A 9 27.07 -1.89 33.35
CA VAL A 9 25.76 -2.55 33.36
C VAL A 9 24.71 -1.70 32.63
N ILE A 10 24.70 -0.38 32.83
CA ILE A 10 23.76 0.52 32.15
C ILE A 10 23.97 0.49 30.63
N VAL A 11 25.22 0.53 30.17
CA VAL A 11 25.54 0.45 28.72
C VAL A 11 25.10 -0.88 28.13
N LEU A 12 25.30 -1.99 28.84
CA LEU A 12 24.91 -3.32 28.37
C LEU A 12 23.39 -3.45 28.20
N ILE A 13 22.62 -2.92 29.16
CA ILE A 13 21.15 -2.88 29.08
C ILE A 13 20.70 -2.03 27.89
N LEU A 14 21.32 -0.86 27.67
CA LEU A 14 20.95 0.04 26.58
C LEU A 14 21.19 -0.60 25.22
N VAL A 15 22.33 -1.29 25.05
CA VAL A 15 22.65 -2.03 23.82
C VAL A 15 21.64 -3.15 23.59
N CYS A 16 21.29 -3.94 24.61
CA CYS A 16 20.28 -4.99 24.49
C CYS A 16 18.91 -4.44 24.07
N VAL A 17 18.46 -3.34 24.68
CA VAL A 17 17.18 -2.68 24.34
C VAL A 17 17.19 -2.19 22.88
N ILE A 18 18.26 -1.52 22.44
CA ILE A 18 18.40 -1.07 21.05
C ILE A 18 18.37 -2.26 20.09
N THR A 19 19.13 -3.32 20.37
CA THR A 19 19.14 -4.52 19.52
C THR A 19 17.80 -5.24 19.45
N SER A 20 17.03 -5.26 20.55
CA SER A 20 15.68 -5.84 20.58
C SER A 20 14.66 -4.98 19.83
N ILE A 21 14.77 -3.65 19.90
CA ILE A 21 13.93 -2.74 19.11
C ILE A 21 14.24 -2.89 17.61
N CYS A 22 15.52 -2.92 17.24
CA CYS A 22 15.93 -3.16 15.86
C CYS A 22 15.49 -4.55 15.38
N ALA A 23 15.67 -5.60 16.19
CA ALA A 23 15.23 -6.96 15.83
C ALA A 23 13.70 -7.05 15.66
N ASN A 24 12.92 -6.43 16.53
CA ASN A 24 11.46 -6.38 16.39
C ASN A 24 11.01 -5.57 15.16
N PHE A 25 11.75 -4.51 14.80
CA PHE A 25 11.53 -3.77 13.55
C PHE A 25 11.79 -4.65 12.31
N PHE A 26 12.87 -5.45 12.32
CA PHE A 26 13.19 -6.37 11.22
C PHE A 26 12.28 -7.62 11.17
N ILE A 27 11.77 -8.09 12.30
CA ILE A 27 10.94 -9.32 12.38
C ILE A 27 9.46 -9.04 12.08
N ASN A 28 8.95 -7.82 12.30
CA ASN A 28 7.56 -7.47 12.02
C ASN A 28 7.26 -7.18 10.52
N ASN A 29 8.28 -7.06 9.65
CA ASN A 29 8.13 -6.82 8.20
C ASN A 29 7.66 -8.06 7.38
N LYS A 30 6.97 -9.02 8.00
CA LYS A 30 6.56 -10.25 7.30
C LYS A 30 5.33 -10.09 6.41
N ASN A 31 4.74 -8.90 6.31
CA ASN A 31 3.56 -8.64 5.47
C ASN A 31 3.57 -7.23 4.87
N ASP A 32 4.72 -6.67 4.52
CA ASP A 32 4.76 -5.31 3.97
C ASP A 32 3.96 -5.20 2.67
N GLU A 33 3.86 -6.26 1.88
CA GLU A 33 3.05 -6.34 0.65
C GLU A 33 1.55 -6.14 0.89
N LYS A 34 1.09 -6.34 2.14
CA LYS A 34 -0.31 -6.11 2.54
C LYS A 34 -0.60 -4.65 2.81
N ILE A 35 0.39 -3.81 3.05
CA ILE A 35 0.21 -2.40 3.40
C ILE A 35 -0.66 -1.64 2.38
N PRO A 36 -0.36 -1.65 1.07
CA PRO A 36 -1.18 -0.92 0.10
C PRO A 36 -2.62 -1.45 0.04
N LEU A 37 -2.80 -2.78 0.12
CA LEU A 37 -4.11 -3.42 0.17
C LEU A 37 -4.89 -3.00 1.43
N ASN A 38 -4.25 -2.97 2.60
CA ASN A 38 -4.88 -2.54 3.85
C ASN A 38 -5.40 -1.12 3.78
N HIS A 39 -4.64 -0.18 3.19
CA HIS A 39 -5.11 1.19 2.99
C HIS A 39 -6.38 1.25 2.15
N LEU A 40 -6.42 0.51 1.02
CA LEU A 40 -7.61 0.45 0.17
C LEU A 40 -8.82 -0.20 0.88
N ILE A 41 -8.61 -1.29 1.59
CA ILE A 41 -9.65 -1.99 2.34
C ILE A 41 -10.17 -1.12 3.49
N ASN A 42 -9.28 -0.41 4.19
CA ASN A 42 -9.65 0.54 5.23
C ASN A 42 -10.44 1.71 4.65
N ALA A 43 -10.03 2.22 3.50
CA ALA A 43 -10.77 3.28 2.81
C ALA A 43 -12.22 2.86 2.57
N ILE A 44 -12.42 1.68 1.96
CA ILE A 44 -13.77 1.22 1.61
C ILE A 44 -14.60 0.91 2.86
N ASN A 45 -14.05 0.16 3.82
CA ASN A 45 -14.80 -0.26 5.00
C ASN A 45 -15.17 0.92 5.93
N ASN A 46 -14.30 1.94 6.00
CA ASN A 46 -14.52 3.09 6.85
C ASN A 46 -15.09 4.30 6.10
N ARG A 47 -15.35 4.17 4.79
CA ARG A 47 -15.73 5.27 3.89
C ARG A 47 -14.77 6.46 3.99
N ASP A 48 -13.47 6.16 4.07
CA ASP A 48 -12.41 7.15 4.22
C ASP A 48 -11.52 7.18 2.98
N VAL A 49 -11.91 8.01 2.01
CA VAL A 49 -11.18 8.21 0.75
C VAL A 49 -9.73 8.68 0.98
N SER A 50 -9.42 9.32 2.12
CA SER A 50 -8.09 9.84 2.43
C SER A 50 -7.05 8.74 2.70
N GLU A 51 -7.49 7.50 2.94
CA GLU A 51 -6.61 6.34 3.06
C GLU A 51 -6.01 5.92 1.71
N ILE A 52 -6.66 6.22 0.57
CA ILE A 52 -6.24 5.73 -0.74
C ILE A 52 -4.86 6.28 -1.16
N PRO A 53 -4.59 7.60 -1.12
CA PRO A 53 -3.28 8.13 -1.49
C PRO A 53 -2.12 7.57 -0.65
N LYS A 54 -2.38 7.12 0.58
CA LYS A 54 -1.37 6.53 1.49
C LYS A 54 -0.86 5.17 1.00
N ALA A 55 -1.61 4.50 0.12
CA ALA A 55 -1.19 3.26 -0.52
C ALA A 55 -0.15 3.47 -1.62
N PHE A 56 0.15 4.71 -2.00
CA PHE A 56 1.06 5.06 -3.09
C PHE A 56 2.35 5.69 -2.59
N HIS A 57 3.42 5.54 -3.36
CA HIS A 57 4.69 6.21 -3.07
C HIS A 57 4.58 7.72 -3.33
N GLU A 58 5.39 8.51 -2.63
CA GLU A 58 5.44 9.99 -2.75
C GLU A 58 5.61 10.49 -4.19
N TYR A 59 6.19 9.67 -5.08
CA TYR A 59 6.42 10.03 -6.48
C TYR A 59 5.11 10.27 -7.25
N CYS A 60 4.01 9.62 -6.84
CA CYS A 60 2.70 9.73 -7.48
C CYS A 60 1.53 9.97 -6.51
N SER A 61 1.73 9.82 -5.20
CA SER A 61 0.65 9.95 -4.20
C SER A 61 -0.13 11.26 -4.32
N LEU A 62 0.55 12.40 -4.52
CA LEU A 62 -0.12 13.69 -4.74
C LEU A 62 -0.99 13.72 -6.01
N SER A 63 -0.54 13.07 -7.09
CA SER A 63 -1.35 12.94 -8.30
C SER A 63 -2.62 12.16 -8.02
N VAL A 64 -2.54 11.08 -7.25
CA VAL A 64 -3.73 10.29 -6.87
C VAL A 64 -4.66 11.14 -6.01
N GLU A 65 -4.14 11.82 -5.00
CA GLU A 65 -4.91 12.69 -4.11
C GLU A 65 -5.66 13.80 -4.87
N GLN A 66 -5.01 14.43 -5.85
CA GLN A 66 -5.61 15.52 -6.62
C GLN A 66 -6.69 15.06 -7.62
N ASN A 67 -6.65 13.79 -8.00
CA ASN A 67 -7.52 13.23 -9.03
C ASN A 67 -8.55 12.24 -8.49
N ILE A 68 -8.55 11.98 -7.18
CA ILE A 68 -9.57 11.11 -6.59
C ILE A 68 -10.91 11.83 -6.53
N SER A 69 -11.95 11.18 -7.03
CA SER A 69 -13.32 11.69 -6.99
C SER A 69 -14.05 11.08 -5.79
N GLU A 70 -14.27 11.88 -4.75
CA GLU A 70 -15.05 11.47 -3.58
C GLU A 70 -16.46 11.03 -3.96
N GLU A 71 -17.08 11.71 -4.93
CA GLU A 71 -18.40 11.35 -5.44
C GLU A 71 -18.40 9.95 -6.06
N LYS A 72 -17.43 9.63 -6.94
CA LYS A 72 -17.33 8.28 -7.53
C LYS A 72 -17.05 7.22 -6.48
N PHE A 73 -16.23 7.55 -5.48
CA PHE A 73 -15.93 6.65 -4.37
C PHE A 73 -17.18 6.34 -3.54
N GLU A 74 -17.96 7.36 -3.16
CA GLU A 74 -19.23 7.17 -2.42
C GLU A 74 -20.27 6.42 -3.26
N ASN A 75 -20.40 6.74 -4.55
CA ASN A 75 -21.30 6.03 -5.44
C ASN A 75 -20.95 4.54 -5.55
N TYR A 76 -19.66 4.20 -5.61
CA TYR A 76 -19.18 2.82 -5.60
C TYR A 76 -19.56 2.10 -4.29
N ILE A 77 -19.31 2.73 -3.14
CA ILE A 77 -19.66 2.17 -1.81
C ILE A 77 -21.17 1.99 -1.67
N ASN A 78 -21.97 2.95 -2.13
CA ASN A 78 -23.42 2.88 -2.05
C ASN A 78 -23.98 1.75 -2.90
N GLY A 79 -23.44 1.50 -4.09
CA GLY A 79 -23.77 0.32 -4.89
C GLY A 79 -23.52 -0.99 -4.15
N ILE A 80 -22.37 -1.13 -3.48
CA ILE A 80 -22.10 -2.30 -2.64
C ILE A 80 -23.10 -2.38 -1.47
N SER A 81 -23.40 -1.25 -0.84
CA SER A 81 -24.34 -1.20 0.29
C SER A 81 -25.75 -1.65 -0.13
N GLU A 82 -26.22 -1.26 -1.31
CA GLU A 82 -27.52 -1.67 -1.85
C GLU A 82 -27.58 -3.18 -2.09
N ASP A 83 -26.54 -3.74 -2.73
CA ASP A 83 -26.45 -5.17 -3.04
C ASP A 83 -26.28 -6.05 -1.80
N PHE A 84 -25.59 -5.56 -0.76
CA PHE A 84 -25.21 -6.35 0.41
C PHE A 84 -26.01 -6.03 1.69
N GLY A 85 -26.85 -4.99 1.68
CA GLY A 85 -27.85 -4.71 2.70
C GLY A 85 -27.46 -3.70 3.78
N GLY A 86 -26.94 -2.55 3.35
CA GLY A 86 -26.47 -1.46 4.20
C GLY A 86 -25.02 -1.70 4.59
N ASP A 87 -24.79 -1.96 5.87
CA ASP A 87 -23.44 -2.20 6.39
C ASP A 87 -22.83 -3.47 5.79
N PHE A 88 -21.59 -3.34 5.32
CA PHE A 88 -20.80 -4.44 4.79
C PHE A 88 -19.37 -4.36 5.29
N GLN A 89 -18.68 -5.49 5.25
CA GLN A 89 -17.27 -5.61 5.55
C GLN A 89 -16.56 -6.33 4.40
N ILE A 90 -15.52 -5.71 3.88
CA ILE A 90 -14.61 -6.30 2.92
C ILE A 90 -13.37 -6.82 3.67
N SER A 91 -12.94 -8.01 3.29
CA SER A 91 -11.68 -8.63 3.70
C SER A 91 -11.02 -9.28 2.50
N TYR A 92 -9.75 -9.64 2.63
CA TYR A 92 -9.00 -10.26 1.54
C TYR A 92 -8.00 -11.28 2.04
N LYS A 93 -7.63 -12.18 1.16
CA LYS A 93 -6.51 -13.11 1.33
C LYS A 93 -5.66 -13.08 0.07
N ILE A 94 -4.36 -12.82 0.21
CA ILE A 94 -3.41 -13.02 -0.90
C ILE A 94 -3.31 -14.52 -1.16
N ILE A 95 -3.64 -14.94 -2.38
CA ILE A 95 -3.62 -16.35 -2.79
C ILE A 95 -2.48 -16.64 -3.76
N HIS A 96 -2.01 -15.63 -4.50
CA HIS A 96 -0.88 -15.76 -5.41
C HIS A 96 -0.11 -14.44 -5.50
N MET A 97 1.20 -14.55 -5.67
CA MET A 97 2.09 -13.42 -5.93
C MET A 97 3.17 -13.84 -6.91
N SER A 98 3.32 -13.11 -8.01
CA SER A 98 4.35 -13.34 -9.02
C SER A 98 5.13 -12.06 -9.27
N SER A 99 6.43 -12.19 -9.55
CA SER A 99 7.29 -11.06 -9.93
C SER A 99 7.22 -10.81 -11.43
N MET A 100 7.27 -9.54 -11.82
CA MET A 100 7.46 -9.15 -13.22
C MET A 100 8.90 -9.38 -13.68
N SER A 101 9.09 -9.37 -15.00
CA SER A 101 10.43 -9.43 -15.59
C SER A 101 11.22 -8.16 -15.30
N LYS A 102 12.55 -8.24 -15.42
CA LYS A 102 13.41 -7.07 -15.20
C LYS A 102 13.13 -5.99 -16.25
N GLU A 103 12.90 -6.42 -17.49
CA GLU A 103 12.58 -5.55 -18.62
C GLU A 103 11.27 -4.78 -18.38
N ASP A 104 10.24 -5.45 -17.85
CA ASP A 104 8.98 -4.79 -17.49
C ASP A 104 9.18 -3.77 -16.36
N ILE A 105 9.99 -4.12 -15.36
CA ILE A 105 10.28 -3.22 -14.23
C ILE A 105 10.97 -1.95 -14.71
N GLU A 106 11.99 -2.06 -15.57
CA GLU A 106 12.69 -0.92 -16.16
C GLU A 106 11.72 -0.04 -16.97
N MET A 107 10.82 -0.65 -17.76
CA MET A 107 9.80 0.07 -18.52
C MET A 107 8.84 0.86 -17.60
N TYR A 108 8.34 0.26 -16.53
CA TYR A 108 7.45 0.95 -15.58
C TYR A 108 8.17 2.07 -14.82
N GLU A 109 9.44 1.88 -14.49
CA GLU A 109 10.27 2.90 -13.85
C GLU A 109 10.45 4.12 -14.76
N ASP A 110 10.79 3.90 -16.04
CA ASP A 110 10.91 4.97 -17.04
C ASP A 110 9.58 5.70 -17.27
N ASN A 111 8.48 4.96 -17.35
CA ASN A 111 7.14 5.55 -17.46
C ASN A 111 6.79 6.42 -16.25
N ALA A 112 7.09 5.96 -15.03
CA ALA A 112 6.86 6.75 -13.81
C ALA A 112 7.67 8.05 -13.83
N ARG A 113 8.96 8.01 -14.23
CA ARG A 113 9.79 9.22 -14.38
C ARG A 113 9.20 10.20 -15.39
N ASN A 114 8.72 9.71 -16.53
CA ASN A 114 8.16 10.54 -17.59
C ASN A 114 6.85 11.20 -17.17
N ILE A 115 5.89 10.40 -16.67
CA ILE A 115 4.54 10.85 -16.29
C ILE A 115 4.60 11.84 -15.11
N TYR A 116 5.42 11.54 -14.10
CA TYR A 116 5.48 12.33 -12.87
C TYR A 116 6.64 13.34 -12.83
N SER A 117 7.33 13.57 -13.95
CA SER A 117 8.48 14.48 -14.03
C SER A 117 8.24 15.86 -13.42
N ASN A 118 7.02 16.40 -13.57
CA ASN A 118 6.64 17.72 -13.05
C ASN A 118 6.05 17.70 -11.62
N TYR A 119 5.91 16.52 -11.00
CA TYR A 119 5.41 16.42 -9.63
C TYR A 119 6.50 16.73 -8.59
N PRO A 120 6.15 17.14 -7.36
CA PRO A 120 7.11 17.62 -6.37
C PRO A 120 8.28 16.67 -6.09
N TYR A 121 8.04 15.36 -6.02
CA TYR A 121 9.10 14.38 -5.77
C TYR A 121 10.23 14.48 -6.80
N PHE A 122 9.90 14.42 -8.10
CA PHE A 122 10.89 14.45 -9.18
C PHE A 122 11.42 15.86 -9.45
N SER A 123 10.55 16.88 -9.44
CA SER A 123 10.97 18.27 -9.66
C SER A 123 11.94 18.79 -8.60
N ASN A 124 11.90 18.23 -7.38
CA ASN A 124 12.86 18.51 -6.30
C ASN A 124 14.09 17.59 -6.32
N GLY A 125 14.34 16.87 -7.41
CA GLY A 125 15.52 16.02 -7.58
C GLY A 125 15.40 14.62 -6.98
N GLY A 126 14.21 14.18 -6.60
CA GLY A 126 13.96 12.81 -6.15
C GLY A 126 14.27 11.79 -7.24
N THR A 127 14.81 10.65 -6.84
CA THR A 127 15.09 9.53 -7.72
C THR A 127 14.30 8.32 -7.26
N ILE A 128 13.71 7.57 -8.18
CA ILE A 128 13.09 6.27 -7.87
C ILE A 128 13.99 5.14 -8.37
N LYS A 129 13.90 4.01 -7.70
CA LYS A 129 14.36 2.72 -8.20
C LYS A 129 13.37 1.66 -7.76
N PHE A 130 12.84 0.89 -8.69
CA PHE A 130 11.93 -0.19 -8.37
C PHE A 130 12.75 -1.45 -8.06
N ASP A 131 12.66 -1.93 -6.82
CA ASP A 131 13.32 -3.17 -6.39
C ASP A 131 12.69 -4.38 -7.10
N ASN A 132 11.37 -4.37 -7.23
CA ASN A 132 10.57 -5.36 -7.94
C ASN A 132 9.15 -4.82 -8.18
N ILE A 133 8.40 -5.45 -9.09
CA ILE A 133 6.97 -5.28 -9.23
C ILE A 133 6.30 -6.64 -9.12
N TYR A 134 5.26 -6.71 -8.29
CA TYR A 134 4.50 -7.92 -8.02
C TYR A 134 3.09 -7.82 -8.57
N ASN A 135 2.65 -8.85 -9.28
CA ASN A 135 1.24 -9.10 -9.53
C ASN A 135 0.69 -9.96 -8.38
N ILE A 136 -0.25 -9.40 -7.63
CA ILE A 136 -0.85 -10.01 -6.45
C ILE A 136 -2.29 -10.39 -6.79
N THR A 137 -2.60 -11.68 -6.79
CA THR A 137 -3.98 -12.17 -6.85
C THR A 137 -4.49 -12.33 -5.43
N THR A 138 -5.62 -11.70 -5.15
CA THR A 138 -6.32 -11.78 -3.87
C THR A 138 -7.67 -12.44 -4.05
N GLU A 139 -8.08 -13.25 -3.09
CA GLU A 139 -9.49 -13.62 -2.90
C GLU A 139 -10.11 -12.58 -1.97
N MET A 140 -11.01 -11.78 -2.51
CA MET A 140 -11.78 -10.76 -1.79
C MET A 140 -13.07 -11.39 -1.27
N THR A 141 -13.46 -11.07 -0.04
CA THR A 141 -14.74 -11.46 0.53
C THR A 141 -15.48 -10.21 1.00
N ILE A 142 -16.68 -10.00 0.48
CA ILE A 142 -17.61 -8.96 0.92
C ILE A 142 -18.72 -9.65 1.71
N LYS A 143 -18.92 -9.21 2.95
CA LYS A 143 -19.97 -9.73 3.82
C LYS A 143 -20.88 -8.60 4.27
N GLY A 144 -22.14 -8.66 3.88
CA GLY A 144 -23.18 -7.76 4.36
C GLY A 144 -24.35 -8.51 5.00
N LYS A 145 -25.42 -7.78 5.30
CA LYS A 145 -26.63 -8.30 5.92
C LYS A 145 -27.36 -9.31 5.04
N TYR A 146 -27.42 -9.08 3.72
CA TYR A 146 -28.23 -9.88 2.80
C TYR A 146 -27.48 -11.06 2.20
N GLN A 147 -26.19 -10.89 1.94
CA GLN A 147 -25.38 -11.91 1.26
C GLN A 147 -23.89 -11.80 1.60
N GLU A 148 -23.15 -12.86 1.26
CA GLU A 148 -21.69 -12.90 1.23
C GLU A 148 -21.26 -13.21 -0.21
N GLY A 149 -20.31 -12.44 -0.72
CA GLY A 149 -19.75 -12.58 -2.06
C GLY A 149 -18.25 -12.82 -1.97
N LYS A 150 -17.73 -13.69 -2.84
CA LYS A 150 -16.30 -13.92 -2.98
C LYS A 150 -15.89 -13.80 -4.43
N GLY A 151 -14.71 -13.23 -4.67
CA GLY A 151 -14.18 -13.06 -6.02
C GLY A 151 -12.69 -12.83 -5.98
N ASN A 152 -12.01 -13.15 -7.08
CA ASN A 152 -10.60 -12.88 -7.22
C ASN A 152 -10.37 -11.50 -7.83
N VAL A 153 -9.45 -10.73 -7.25
CA VAL A 153 -9.03 -9.41 -7.74
C VAL A 153 -7.51 -9.39 -7.82
N GLU A 154 -7.01 -8.90 -8.95
CA GLU A 154 -5.59 -8.73 -9.20
C GLU A 154 -5.16 -7.29 -8.95
N PHE A 155 -4.03 -7.13 -8.27
CA PHE A 155 -3.41 -5.85 -7.97
C PHE A 155 -1.95 -5.87 -8.42
N THR A 156 -1.44 -4.72 -8.82
CA THR A 156 -0.01 -4.56 -9.09
C THR A 156 0.63 -3.68 -8.02
N VAL A 157 1.65 -4.22 -7.35
CA VAL A 157 2.34 -3.59 -6.24
C VAL A 157 3.80 -3.43 -6.60
N VAL A 158 4.34 -2.22 -6.42
CA VAL A 158 5.75 -1.91 -6.61
C VAL A 158 6.46 -1.93 -5.26
N LYS A 159 7.67 -2.51 -5.25
CA LYS A 159 8.57 -2.50 -4.10
C LYS A 159 9.65 -1.43 -4.31
N ILE A 160 9.77 -0.50 -3.35
CA ILE A 160 10.72 0.61 -3.36
C ILE A 160 11.32 0.71 -1.96
N ASP A 161 12.64 0.67 -1.85
CA ASP A 161 13.37 0.75 -0.57
C ASP A 161 12.84 -0.24 0.48
N ASN A 162 12.61 -1.49 0.06
CA ASN A 162 11.99 -2.54 0.86
C ASN A 162 10.55 -2.31 1.35
N LYS A 163 9.88 -1.24 0.91
CA LYS A 163 8.45 -0.98 1.18
C LYS A 163 7.61 -1.24 -0.05
N TYR A 164 6.32 -1.46 0.16
CA TYR A 164 5.39 -1.84 -0.89
C TYR A 164 4.31 -0.77 -1.06
N TYR A 165 4.01 -0.47 -2.30
CA TYR A 165 3.05 0.56 -2.71
C TYR A 165 2.24 0.05 -3.89
N PHE A 166 1.03 0.54 -4.11
CA PHE A 166 0.41 0.30 -5.41
C PHE A 166 1.23 0.95 -6.51
N LEU A 167 1.41 0.22 -7.60
CA LEU A 167 1.94 0.80 -8.82
C LEU A 167 0.80 1.59 -9.47
N HIS A 168 0.95 2.91 -9.59
CA HIS A 168 -0.06 3.71 -10.26
C HIS A 168 -0.04 3.46 -11.77
N ILE A 169 -0.97 2.62 -12.22
CA ILE A 169 -1.21 2.33 -13.63
C ILE A 169 -2.63 2.82 -13.96
N PRO A 170 -2.81 3.67 -14.98
CA PRO A 170 -4.13 3.99 -15.50
C PRO A 170 -4.91 2.71 -15.84
N ASN A 171 -6.19 2.61 -15.43
CA ASN A 171 -7.11 1.49 -15.66
C ASN A 171 -7.04 0.25 -14.73
N GLN A 172 -6.54 0.36 -13.49
CA GLN A 172 -6.75 -0.66 -12.45
C GLN A 172 -8.06 -0.45 -11.67
N MET A 173 -8.47 -1.33 -10.75
CA MET A 173 -9.71 -1.15 -9.94
C MET A 173 -9.82 0.25 -9.30
N MET A 174 -8.70 0.88 -8.98
CA MET A 174 -8.65 2.25 -8.45
C MET A 174 -9.04 3.33 -9.47
N SER A 175 -9.02 3.02 -10.77
CA SER A 175 -9.51 3.91 -11.83
C SER A 175 -11.02 4.16 -11.76
N VAL A 176 -11.77 3.37 -11.00
CA VAL A 176 -13.20 3.60 -10.79
C VAL A 176 -13.43 4.93 -10.08
N PHE A 177 -12.50 5.36 -9.24
CA PHE A 177 -12.60 6.59 -8.44
C PHE A 177 -11.45 7.59 -8.69
N ILE A 178 -10.59 7.36 -9.68
CA ILE A 178 -9.55 8.33 -10.10
C ILE A 178 -9.97 8.91 -11.46
N ASP A 179 -10.02 10.24 -11.55
CA ASP A 179 -10.25 10.98 -12.79
C ASP A 179 -8.92 11.08 -13.57
N TYR A 180 -8.92 10.66 -14.83
CA TYR A 180 -7.74 10.72 -15.72
C TYR A 180 -7.91 11.78 -16.80
#